data_AF-A0A6G4W888-F1
#
_entry.id   AF-A0A6G4W888-F1
#
_cell.length_a   1.000
_cell.length_b   1.000
_cell.length_c   1.000
_cell.angle_alpha   90.00
_cell.angle_beta   90.00
_cell.angle_gamma   90.00
#
_symmetry.space_group_name_H-M   'P 1'
#
loop_
_entity.id
_entity.type
_entity.pdbx_description
1 polymer ?
#
loop_
_entity_poly.entity_id
_entity_poly.type
_entity_poly.pdbx_seq_one_letter_code
_entity_poly.pdbx_strand_id
1 'polypeptide(L)'
;MSRAVADIVAERQRQIDAEGWTPEHDDKHKKGEILLAAKAYFAHATRRALSPSGGDRAGIPYDWPWDAKWWKPKAPRQDLVRAGALALAEKDRIHRVFAKRADHRDLDAEAYYTLILTEIERLDRAGA
;
A
#
# COMPACT_ATOMS: atom_id res chain seq x y z
N MET A 1 -18.08 -7.22 4.93
CA MET A 1 -16.88 -6.53 4.40
C MET A 1 -16.75 -5.22 5.16
N SER A 2 -15.60 -4.93 5.80
CA SER A 2 -15.43 -3.69 6.58
C SER A 2 -15.26 -2.48 5.65
N ARG A 3 -15.50 -1.27 6.16
CA ARG A 3 -15.29 -0.02 5.42
C ARG A 3 -13.84 0.11 4.93
N ALA A 4 -12.87 -0.27 5.76
CA ALA A 4 -11.46 -0.27 5.41
C ALA A 4 -11.17 -1.16 4.19
N VAL A 5 -11.73 -2.38 4.17
CA VAL A 5 -11.59 -3.29 3.02
C VAL A 5 -12.25 -2.69 1.77
N ALA A 6 -13.44 -2.08 1.90
CA ALA A 6 -14.12 -1.44 0.78
C ALA A 6 -13.32 -0.27 0.19
N ASP A 7 -12.74 0.57 1.04
CA ASP A 7 -11.92 1.70 0.60
C ASP A 7 -10.65 1.25 -0.12
N ILE A 8 -9.99 0.19 0.35
CA ILE A 8 -8.81 -0.38 -0.31
C ILE A 8 -9.17 -0.95 -1.69
N VAL A 9 -10.27 -1.70 -1.78
CA VAL A 9 -10.73 -2.26 -3.07
C VAL A 9 -11.12 -1.13 -4.03
N ALA A 10 -11.80 -0.09 -3.55
CA ALA A 10 -12.15 1.08 -4.34
C ALA A 10 -10.92 1.84 -4.84
N GLU A 11 -9.91 2.04 -4.00
CA GLU A 11 -8.64 2.66 -4.40
C GLU A 11 -7.88 1.78 -5.41
N ARG A 12 -7.88 0.46 -5.23
CA ARG A 12 -7.27 -0.46 -6.22
C ARG A 12 -7.96 -0.33 -7.57
N GLN A 13 -9.29 -0.29 -7.60
CA GLN A 13 -10.05 -0.08 -8.83
C GLN A 13 -9.73 1.28 -9.47
N ARG A 14 -9.67 2.35 -8.65
CA ARG A 14 -9.28 3.70 -9.11
C ARG A 14 -7.87 3.73 -9.71
N GLN A 15 -6.91 3.01 -9.15
CA GLN A 15 -5.55 2.90 -9.71
C GLN A 15 -5.55 2.21 -11.08
N ILE A 16 -6.35 1.16 -11.24
CA ILE A 16 -6.53 0.48 -12.53
C ILE A 16 -7.14 1.46 -13.56
N ASP A 17 -8.26 2.08 -13.20
CA ASP A 17 -9.05 2.89 -14.14
C ASP A 17 -8.39 4.23 -14.51
N ALA A 18 -7.81 4.91 -13.52
CA ALA A 18 -7.28 6.26 -13.71
C ALA A 18 -5.79 6.29 -14.09
N GLU A 19 -4.99 5.34 -13.57
CA GLU A 19 -3.54 5.33 -13.77
C GLU A 19 -3.09 4.21 -14.74
N GLY A 20 -4.00 3.30 -15.13
CA GLY A 20 -3.68 2.18 -16.02
C GLY A 20 -2.82 1.10 -15.36
N TRP A 21 -2.80 1.02 -14.02
CA TRP A 21 -2.03 0.02 -13.27
C TRP A 21 -2.75 -1.33 -13.26
N THR A 22 -2.93 -1.93 -14.44
CA THR A 22 -3.62 -3.22 -14.61
C THR A 22 -2.83 -4.38 -14.00
N PRO A 23 -3.44 -5.55 -13.80
CA PRO A 23 -2.71 -6.78 -13.44
C PRO A 23 -1.47 -7.06 -14.31
N GLU A 24 -1.57 -6.84 -15.62
CA GLU A 24 -0.48 -7.04 -16.58
C GLU A 24 0.61 -5.96 -16.46
N HIS A 25 0.25 -4.76 -16.02
CA HIS A 25 1.22 -3.74 -15.62
C HIS A 25 1.97 -4.20 -14.37
N ASP A 26 1.24 -4.67 -13.35
CA ASP A 26 1.83 -5.13 -12.09
C ASP A 26 2.83 -6.27 -12.31
N ASP A 27 2.52 -7.21 -13.21
CA ASP A 27 3.39 -8.35 -13.54
C ASP A 27 4.77 -7.95 -14.13
N LYS A 28 4.91 -6.68 -14.57
CA LYS A 28 6.20 -6.11 -15.02
C LYS A 28 7.11 -5.71 -13.85
N HIS A 29 6.57 -5.53 -12.65
CA HIS A 29 7.30 -5.24 -11.42
C HIS A 29 7.71 -6.54 -10.72
N LYS A 30 8.97 -6.94 -10.92
CA LYS A 30 9.48 -8.26 -10.51
C LYS A 30 10.49 -8.21 -9.36
N LYS A 31 10.86 -7.02 -8.90
CA LYS A 31 11.88 -6.80 -7.86
C LYS A 31 11.27 -6.33 -6.53
N GLY A 32 9.97 -6.54 -6.36
CA GLY A 32 9.23 -6.14 -5.15
C GLY A 32 8.89 -4.66 -5.10
N GLU A 33 8.95 -3.94 -6.23
CA GLU A 33 8.73 -2.49 -6.28
C GLU A 33 7.34 -2.11 -5.74
N ILE A 34 6.29 -2.86 -6.07
CA ILE A 34 4.93 -2.56 -5.60
C ILE A 34 4.85 -2.66 -4.06
N LEU A 35 5.46 -3.69 -3.48
CA LEU A 35 5.46 -3.88 -2.03
C LEU A 35 6.31 -2.82 -1.32
N LEU A 36 7.47 -2.45 -1.87
CA LEU A 36 8.29 -1.37 -1.32
C LEU A 36 7.53 -0.05 -1.30
N ALA A 37 6.78 0.27 -2.37
CA ALA A 37 5.92 1.45 -2.41
C ALA A 37 4.80 1.39 -1.36
N ALA A 38 4.18 0.22 -1.15
CA ALA A 38 3.18 0.02 -0.10
C ALA A 38 3.78 0.27 1.30
N LYS A 39 4.95 -0.30 1.59
CA LYS A 39 5.69 -0.11 2.85
C LYS A 39 6.03 1.34 3.10
N ALA A 40 6.51 2.05 2.06
CA ALA A 40 6.83 3.46 2.12
C ALA A 40 5.62 4.33 2.51
N TYR A 41 4.47 4.14 1.86
CA TYR A 41 3.24 4.85 2.22
C TYR A 41 2.73 4.48 3.62
N PHE A 42 2.78 3.20 4.01
CA PHE A 42 2.39 2.76 5.35
C PHE A 42 3.24 3.40 6.44
N ALA A 43 4.57 3.29 6.35
CA ALA A 43 5.50 3.87 7.32
C ALA A 43 5.34 5.40 7.41
N HIS A 44 5.19 6.06 6.26
CA HIS A 44 4.98 7.50 6.20
C HIS A 44 3.68 7.92 6.90
N ALA A 45 2.58 7.22 6.63
CA ALA A 45 1.28 7.49 7.22
C ALA A 45 1.26 7.26 8.74
N THR A 46 1.79 6.11 9.20
CA THR A 46 1.84 5.75 10.62
C THR A 46 2.67 6.75 11.42
N ARG A 47 3.85 7.15 10.92
CA ARG A 47 4.68 8.15 11.60
C ARG A 47 3.96 9.50 11.74
N ARG A 48 3.20 9.90 10.70
CA ARG A 48 2.42 11.16 10.73
C ARG A 48 1.19 11.07 11.62
N ALA A 49 0.55 9.92 11.71
CA ALA A 49 -0.58 9.70 12.61
C ALA A 49 -0.15 9.74 14.10
N LEU A 50 1.08 9.33 14.40
CA LEU A 50 1.64 9.33 15.76
C LEU A 50 2.28 10.66 16.17
N SER A 51 2.41 11.63 15.25
CA SER A 51 3.03 12.94 15.50
C SER A 51 2.03 14.09 15.27
N PRO A 52 1.25 14.48 16.29
CA PRO A 52 0.22 15.53 16.18
C PRO A 52 0.79 16.92 15.87
N SER A 53 2.07 17.15 16.14
CA SER A 53 2.75 18.46 16.00
C SER A 53 3.24 18.77 14.58
N GLY A 54 2.83 18.00 13.57
CA GLY A 54 3.12 18.32 12.16
C GLY A 54 4.59 18.15 11.77
N GLY A 55 5.36 17.38 12.55
CA GLY A 55 6.75 17.06 12.28
C GLY A 55 6.91 16.20 11.04
N ASP A 56 7.49 16.81 10.01
CA ASP A 56 7.98 16.27 8.75
C ASP A 56 6.94 15.82 7.71
N ARG A 57 6.84 16.69 6.69
CA ARG A 57 6.96 16.23 5.30
C ARG A 57 8.24 15.39 5.19
N ALA A 58 8.20 14.11 5.58
CA ALA A 58 9.34 13.25 5.26
C ALA A 58 9.50 13.35 3.74
N GLY A 59 10.74 13.63 3.34
CA GLY A 59 11.11 13.53 1.93
C GLY A 59 10.77 12.14 1.39
N ILE A 60 11.05 11.95 0.12
CA ILE A 60 10.85 10.66 -0.52
C ILE A 60 11.61 9.59 0.30
N PRO A 61 10.94 8.52 0.76
CA PRO A 61 11.60 7.46 1.50
C PRO A 61 12.78 6.90 0.72
N TYR A 62 13.88 6.56 1.40
CA TYR A 62 15.08 6.05 0.75
C TYR A 62 14.83 4.75 -0.04
N ASP A 63 13.89 3.93 0.43
CA ASP A 63 13.44 2.68 -0.17
C ASP A 63 12.30 2.87 -1.19
N TRP A 64 11.93 4.11 -1.53
CA TRP A 64 10.95 4.38 -2.56
C TRP A 64 11.47 3.88 -3.92
N PRO A 65 10.73 3.00 -4.61
CA PRO A 65 11.27 2.23 -5.73
C PRO A 65 11.11 2.92 -7.09
N TRP A 66 10.45 4.08 -7.13
CA TRP A 66 10.09 4.77 -8.36
C TRP A 66 10.61 6.19 -8.40
N ASP A 67 10.43 6.83 -9.55
CA ASP A 67 10.77 8.23 -9.74
C ASP A 67 10.10 9.14 -8.70
N ALA A 68 10.81 10.20 -8.31
CA ALA A 68 10.42 11.13 -7.25
C ALA A 68 9.01 11.73 -7.46
N LYS A 69 8.66 12.00 -8.73
CA LYS A 69 7.37 12.57 -9.12
C LYS A 69 6.16 11.68 -8.78
N TRP A 70 6.38 10.39 -8.53
CA TRP A 70 5.34 9.43 -8.17
C TRP A 70 5.09 9.34 -6.65
N TRP A 71 5.98 9.93 -5.85
CA TRP A 71 5.76 10.07 -4.41
C TRP A 71 4.80 11.24 -4.16
N LYS A 72 3.55 10.94 -3.79
CA LYS A 72 2.47 11.94 -3.62
C LYS A 72 1.67 11.72 -2.34
N PRO A 73 2.31 11.78 -1.15
CA PRO A 73 1.64 11.50 0.12
C PRO A 73 0.48 12.48 0.39
N LYS A 74 -0.56 11.98 1.05
CA LYS A 74 -1.81 12.67 1.38
C LYS A 74 -2.07 12.63 2.89
N ALA A 75 -3.31 12.67 3.37
CA ALA A 75 -3.61 12.47 4.78
C ALA A 75 -3.26 11.03 5.22
N PRO A 76 -2.90 10.77 6.48
CA PRO A 76 -2.49 9.44 6.95
C PRO A 76 -3.44 8.32 6.53
N ARG A 77 -4.75 8.48 6.76
CA ARG A 77 -5.76 7.49 6.35
C ARG A 77 -5.76 7.23 4.83
N GLN A 78 -5.63 8.27 4.03
CA GLN A 78 -5.62 8.15 2.55
C GLN A 78 -4.35 7.43 2.06
N ASP A 79 -3.21 7.71 2.68
CA ASP A 79 -1.95 7.03 2.38
C ASP A 79 -1.99 5.56 2.81
N LEU A 80 -2.64 5.22 3.93
CA LEU A 80 -2.87 3.83 4.33
C LEU A 80 -3.79 3.09 3.36
N VAL A 81 -4.88 3.71 2.90
CA VAL A 81 -5.74 3.11 1.87
C VAL A 81 -4.95 2.86 0.58
N ARG A 82 -4.12 3.81 0.16
CA ARG A 82 -3.22 3.62 -0.99
C ARG A 82 -2.21 2.50 -0.75
N ALA A 83 -1.59 2.45 0.42
CA ALA A 83 -0.68 1.38 0.79
C ALA A 83 -1.38 0.01 0.71
N GLY A 84 -2.63 -0.07 1.17
CA GLY A 84 -3.44 -1.28 1.13
C GLY A 84 -3.76 -1.71 -0.30
N ALA A 85 -4.09 -0.76 -1.17
CA ALA A 85 -4.33 -1.03 -2.59
C ALA A 85 -3.07 -1.57 -3.30
N LEU A 86 -1.90 -1.00 -2.99
CA LEU A 86 -0.62 -1.50 -3.52
C LEU A 86 -0.26 -2.89 -2.95
N ALA A 87 -0.48 -3.13 -1.65
CA ALA A 87 -0.27 -4.45 -1.05
C ALA A 87 -1.20 -5.52 -1.65
N LEU A 88 -2.46 -5.16 -1.92
CA LEU A 88 -3.42 -6.01 -2.62
C LEU A 88 -2.95 -6.33 -4.04
N ALA A 89 -2.47 -5.31 -4.78
CA ALA A 89 -1.93 -5.49 -6.12
C ALA A 89 -0.74 -6.48 -6.13
N GLU A 90 0.19 -6.34 -5.18
CA GLU A 90 1.32 -7.26 -5.06
C GLU A 90 0.88 -8.67 -4.67
N LYS A 91 -0.07 -8.81 -3.73
CA LYS A 91 -0.62 -10.12 -3.35
C LYS A 91 -1.22 -10.82 -4.57
N ASP A 92 -2.04 -10.13 -5.35
CA ASP A 92 -2.65 -10.68 -6.57
C ASP A 92 -1.58 -11.01 -7.63
N ARG A 93 -0.56 -10.16 -7.79
CA ARG A 93 0.58 -10.41 -8.69
C ARG A 93 1.34 -11.67 -8.29
N ILE A 94 1.67 -11.82 -7.00
CA ILE A 94 2.34 -12.99 -6.46
C ILE A 94 1.49 -14.23 -6.70
N HIS A 95 0.20 -14.18 -6.37
CA HIS A 95 -0.71 -15.31 -6.62
C HIS A 95 -0.76 -15.71 -8.09
N ARG A 96 -0.79 -14.76 -9.04
CA ARG A 96 -0.75 -15.06 -10.48
C ARG A 96 0.57 -15.68 -10.92
N VAL A 97 1.69 -15.09 -10.51
CA VAL A 97 3.05 -15.47 -10.97
C VAL A 97 3.55 -16.75 -10.29
N PHE A 98 3.16 -16.98 -9.04
CA PHE A 98 3.69 -18.05 -8.19
C PHE A 98 2.64 -19.09 -7.77
N ALA A 99 1.54 -19.22 -8.52
CA ALA A 99 0.42 -20.15 -8.30
C ALA A 99 0.77 -21.65 -8.08
N LYS A 100 2.05 -22.04 -7.97
CA LYS A 100 2.50 -23.42 -7.74
C LYS A 100 3.70 -23.61 -6.78
N ARG A 101 4.12 -22.64 -5.96
CA ARG A 101 5.19 -22.92 -4.96
C ARG A 101 4.84 -22.40 -3.58
N ALA A 102 4.41 -23.30 -2.71
CA ALA A 102 4.25 -23.10 -1.27
C ALA A 102 5.63 -22.96 -0.58
N ASP A 103 6.41 -21.95 -0.95
CA ASP A 103 7.77 -21.77 -0.45
C ASP A 103 7.97 -20.34 0.07
N HIS A 104 7.46 -20.11 1.29
CA HIS A 104 7.79 -19.07 2.31
C HIS A 104 7.89 -17.58 1.87
N ARG A 105 7.94 -17.24 0.59
CA ARG A 105 8.19 -15.88 0.06
C ARG A 105 6.92 -15.04 -0.07
N ASP A 106 5.75 -15.66 0.10
CA ASP A 106 4.44 -15.00 -0.04
C ASP A 106 3.96 -14.31 1.25
N LEU A 107 4.64 -14.55 2.38
CA LEU A 107 4.19 -14.08 3.70
C LEU A 107 4.22 -12.55 3.84
N ASP A 108 5.10 -11.86 3.12
CA ASP A 108 5.27 -10.41 3.30
C ASP A 108 4.05 -9.64 2.79
N ALA A 109 3.54 -9.89 1.59
CA ALA A 109 2.44 -9.10 1.03
C ALA A 109 1.16 -9.22 1.88
N GLU A 110 0.83 -10.43 2.34
CA GLU A 110 -0.37 -10.65 3.15
C GLU A 110 -0.25 -10.10 4.57
N ALA A 111 0.91 -10.26 5.19
CA ALA A 111 1.17 -9.70 6.51
C ALA A 111 1.07 -8.16 6.47
N TYR A 112 1.66 -7.53 5.46
CA TYR A 112 1.57 -6.08 5.29
C TYR A 112 0.15 -5.62 4.96
N TYR A 113 -0.58 -6.32 4.08
CA TYR A 113 -2.00 -6.02 3.82
C TYR A 113 -2.84 -6.04 5.11
N THR A 114 -2.65 -7.06 5.94
CA THR A 114 -3.35 -7.21 7.23
C THR A 114 -2.98 -6.10 8.21
N LEU A 115 -1.69 -5.74 8.29
CA LEU A 115 -1.22 -4.65 9.15
C LEU A 115 -1.80 -3.30 8.72
N ILE A 116 -1.83 -3.04 7.42
CA ILE A 116 -2.43 -1.83 6.85
C ILE A 116 -3.92 -1.76 7.18
N LEU A 117 -4.67 -2.85 6.99
CA LEU A 117 -6.09 -2.92 7.33
C LEU A 117 -6.34 -2.55 8.80
N THR A 118 -5.56 -3.16 9.69
CA THR A 118 -5.66 -2.92 11.14
C THR A 118 -5.46 -1.44 11.48
N GLU A 119 -4.51 -0.80 10.81
CA GLU A 119 -4.18 0.60 11.06
C GLU A 119 -5.24 1.57 10.51
N ILE A 120 -5.84 1.28 9.36
CA ILE A 120 -7.00 2.05 8.85
C ILE A 120 -8.14 1.99 9.87
N GLU A 121 -8.45 0.79 10.37
CA GLU A 121 -9.52 0.61 11.36
C GLU A 121 -9.19 1.28 12.69
N ARG A 122 -7.91 1.36 13.08
CA ARG A 122 -7.46 2.12 14.25
C ARG A 122 -7.74 3.62 14.07
N LEU A 123 -7.42 4.19 12.92
CA LEU A 123 -7.67 5.61 12.64
C LEU A 123 -9.17 5.94 12.55
N ASP A 124 -9.96 5.06 11.93
CA ASP A 124 -11.42 5.21 11.87
C ASP A 124 -12.04 5.27 13.28
N ARG A 125 -11.58 4.44 14.21
CA ARG A 125 -12.00 4.48 15.63
C ARG A 125 -11.55 5.74 16.36
N ALA A 126 -10.44 6.34 15.95
CA ALA A 126 -9.89 7.55 16.55
C ALA A 126 -10.49 8.86 15.98
N GLY A 127 -11.28 8.79 14.91
CA GLY A 127 -11.90 9.96 14.25
C GLY A 127 -10.92 10.82 13.45
N ALA A 128 -9.81 10.23 12.98
CA ALA A 128 -8.70 10.90 12.30
C ALA A 128 -8.78 10.84 10.76
#